data_AF-A0A4Q5A3E5-F1
#
_entry.id   AF-A0A4Q5A3E5-F1
#
_cell.length_a   1.000
_cell.length_b   1.000
_cell.length_c   1.000
_cell.angle_alpha   90.00
_cell.angle_beta   90.00
_cell.angle_gamma   90.00
#
_symmetry.space_group_name_H-M   'P 1'
#
loop_
_entity.id
_entity.type
_entity.pdbx_description
1 polymer ?
#
loop_
_entity_poly.entity_id
_entity_poly.type
_entity_poly.pdbx_seq_one_letter_code
_entity_poly.pdbx_strand_id
1 'polypeptide(L)'
;MKQQRRTVIGILLAASLAQGLIYPTMAYGLDAEVPDPITDSSVTYHDDGSVRVQNAPDDANEANRTDGSADDAADGDILGEESTPTPAPASPDANTGADEGTQDALTEDSTDRSAAQAPVQQESGQNEDTHNETAGVRPPSEDYTGRITYQGAVYYFEQGQMVKDAEVYESGNWYMYDADGRMVTNREIPVRVSTGRTKLVRYDADGKMHKGVYTENGKRYFYDKVTGGRVSGVWRMLNEDGQGTRWVYYSTADGTMQFGEQYLNYDREHTGWYYFDTRTGKMAHGVIWVNSSGGKWVYYDRYDGRMRYGEQYLNYDREHTGWYYFDTRTGKMAHGVIWVNSSGGKWVYYHIKNGKMQYGQQYLNYDREHTGWYYFDTCTGKMAHGFTSLPASGKDAAKTVYYHAQSGKMQYGGHLINNRPYYFDKNTGRKYSGTEVVNTLVRTARNYCHSNLNASNALVSAGGIFCPKGPCMSFVWCVYHYSGMDVFLANGTSAAGRPSGYPDDYYNWYARNGRLTRTPRVGDIAFFYFSSGAGWATNASHAALVVGVNGSKVTVIDAAFYNIAERVASNSGGTYPLPKAYGHPDFQ
;
A
#
# COMPACT_ATOMS: atom_id res chain seq x y z
N MET A 1 -66.10 -36.23 27.06
CA MET A 1 -65.80 -37.44 27.87
C MET A 1 -64.39 -37.90 27.49
N LYS A 2 -63.47 -38.34 28.36
CA LYS A 2 -63.44 -38.47 29.83
C LYS A 2 -62.19 -37.71 30.37
N GLN A 3 -62.00 -37.70 31.69
CA GLN A 3 -61.00 -36.90 32.41
C GLN A 3 -59.97 -37.82 33.11
N GLN A 4 -58.75 -37.29 33.40
CA GLN A 4 -57.79 -37.81 34.40
C GLN A 4 -57.04 -39.13 34.04
N ARG A 5 -55.82 -39.44 34.52
CA ARG A 5 -54.87 -38.76 35.45
C ARG A 5 -53.45 -39.39 35.32
N ARG A 6 -52.38 -38.60 35.59
CA ARG A 6 -51.04 -39.03 36.12
C ARG A 6 -50.16 -39.91 35.20
N THR A 7 -48.81 -39.91 35.27
CA THR A 7 -47.83 -39.04 35.97
C THR A 7 -46.51 -38.97 35.18
N VAL A 8 -45.74 -37.90 35.42
CA VAL A 8 -44.41 -37.57 34.87
C VAL A 8 -43.32 -38.63 35.15
N ILE A 9 -42.47 -38.90 34.15
CA ILE A 9 -40.98 -38.78 34.16
C ILE A 9 -40.53 -38.73 32.70
N GLY A 10 -39.51 -37.93 32.38
CA GLY A 10 -39.01 -37.79 31.01
C GLY A 10 -37.52 -37.52 30.95
N ILE A 11 -36.91 -37.92 29.83
CA ILE A 11 -35.57 -37.51 29.39
C ILE A 11 -35.75 -37.06 27.94
N LEU A 12 -35.58 -35.77 27.68
CA LEU A 12 -35.78 -35.18 26.36
C LEU A 12 -34.47 -35.17 25.56
N LEU A 13 -34.35 -36.12 24.64
CA LEU A 13 -33.49 -35.99 23.46
C LEU A 13 -34.25 -35.13 22.44
N ALA A 14 -33.78 -33.91 22.21
CA ALA A 14 -34.42 -32.96 21.31
C ALA A 14 -33.41 -32.43 20.28
N ALA A 15 -33.51 -32.93 19.05
CA ALA A 15 -32.85 -32.38 17.88
C ALA A 15 -33.93 -31.94 16.87
N SER A 16 -34.07 -30.64 16.63
CA SER A 16 -34.84 -30.13 15.49
C SER A 16 -34.36 -28.75 15.05
N LEU A 17 -34.34 -28.56 13.73
CA LEU A 17 -33.99 -27.31 13.05
C LEU A 17 -35.04 -26.22 13.29
N ALA A 18 -34.60 -24.95 13.28
CA ALA A 18 -35.38 -23.81 12.81
C ALA A 18 -34.45 -22.68 12.38
N GLN A 19 -34.83 -21.90 11.35
CA GLN A 19 -34.09 -20.71 10.90
C GLN A 19 -34.56 -19.46 11.67
N GLY A 20 -33.71 -18.43 11.76
CA GLY A 20 -34.06 -17.14 12.34
C GLY A 20 -33.20 -15.99 11.81
N LEU A 21 -33.82 -15.08 11.05
CA LEU A 21 -33.26 -13.77 10.67
C LEU A 21 -33.58 -12.74 11.77
N ILE A 22 -32.57 -12.09 12.35
CA ILE A 22 -32.76 -10.88 13.18
C ILE A 22 -31.62 -9.88 12.88
N TYR A 23 -31.98 -8.60 12.80
CA TYR A 23 -31.07 -7.45 12.64
C TYR A 23 -30.36 -7.09 13.97
N PRO A 24 -29.25 -6.32 13.95
CA PRO A 24 -28.51 -6.00 15.18
C PRO A 24 -29.32 -5.11 16.14
N THR A 25 -29.46 -5.56 17.39
CA THR A 25 -29.96 -4.74 18.51
C THR A 25 -28.80 -4.12 19.29
N MET A 26 -28.95 -2.86 19.70
CA MET A 26 -27.93 -2.16 20.48
C MET A 26 -27.80 -2.75 21.89
N ALA A 27 -26.58 -2.81 22.42
CA ALA A 27 -26.29 -3.04 23.83
C ALA A 27 -25.52 -1.84 24.38
N TYR A 28 -26.07 -1.18 25.39
CA TYR A 28 -25.41 -0.10 26.14
C TYR A 28 -24.71 -0.67 27.38
N GLY A 29 -23.52 -0.13 27.67
CA GLY A 29 -23.02 0.05 29.04
C GLY A 29 -22.76 -1.20 29.89
N LEU A 30 -21.53 -1.69 29.84
CA LEU A 30 -20.80 -2.11 31.04
C LEU A 30 -19.37 -1.59 30.91
N ASP A 31 -18.80 -1.09 32.01
CA ASP A 31 -17.58 -0.28 31.97
C ASP A 31 -16.33 -1.09 31.62
N ALA A 32 -15.53 -0.53 30.71
CA ALA A 32 -14.16 -0.92 30.45
C ALA A 32 -13.34 0.37 30.25
N GLU A 33 -12.27 0.52 31.02
CA GLU A 33 -11.47 1.75 31.04
C GLU A 33 -10.80 2.00 29.67
N VAL A 34 -10.90 3.25 29.19
CA VAL A 34 -10.22 3.69 27.96
C VAL A 34 -8.75 3.92 28.27
N PRO A 35 -7.79 3.23 27.61
CA PRO A 35 -6.39 3.59 27.71
C PRO A 35 -6.14 4.93 27.00
N ASP A 36 -5.53 5.88 27.69
CA ASP A 36 -5.17 7.19 27.13
C ASP A 36 -4.27 7.07 25.88
N PRO A 37 -4.34 8.04 24.95
CA PRO A 37 -3.50 8.04 23.75
C PRO A 37 -2.01 8.17 24.13
N ILE A 38 -1.24 7.12 23.84
CA ILE A 38 0.20 7.05 24.13
C ILE A 38 0.93 8.22 23.47
N THR A 39 1.46 9.11 24.30
CA THR A 39 2.42 10.14 23.88
C THR A 39 3.76 9.49 23.56
N ASP A 40 4.34 9.84 22.41
CA ASP A 40 5.73 9.52 22.11
C ASP A 40 6.66 10.13 23.19
N SER A 41 7.68 9.40 23.62
CA SER A 41 8.47 9.72 24.83
C SER A 41 9.84 9.05 24.84
N SER A 42 10.75 9.55 24.01
CA SER A 42 12.18 9.22 24.03
C SER A 42 12.98 10.17 24.95
N VAL A 43 12.51 10.37 26.19
CA VAL A 43 13.20 11.18 27.22
C VAL A 43 13.10 10.49 28.58
N THR A 44 14.25 10.27 29.24
CA THR A 44 14.33 9.87 30.65
C THR A 44 14.89 11.01 31.49
N TYR A 45 14.22 11.34 32.58
CA TYR A 45 14.65 12.36 33.54
C TYR A 45 15.41 11.72 34.72
N HIS A 46 16.35 12.47 35.29
CA HIS A 46 17.00 12.15 36.56
C HIS A 46 16.69 13.22 37.61
N ASP A 47 16.72 12.83 38.89
CA ASP A 47 16.14 13.57 40.02
C ASP A 47 16.97 14.78 40.50
N ASP A 48 17.94 15.22 39.70
CA ASP A 48 18.76 16.43 39.91
C ASP A 48 18.45 17.58 38.93
N GLY A 49 17.56 17.34 37.96
CA GLY A 49 17.14 18.35 36.97
C GLY A 49 18.14 18.62 35.84
N SER A 50 19.23 17.86 35.75
CA SER A 50 20.20 17.97 34.64
C SER A 50 19.78 17.16 33.41
N VAL A 51 20.15 17.64 32.22
CA VAL A 51 19.88 16.97 30.93
C VAL A 51 21.20 16.70 30.21
N ARG A 52 21.42 15.45 29.80
CA ARG A 52 22.51 15.05 28.90
C ARG A 52 21.98 14.12 27.81
N VAL A 53 22.38 14.39 26.57
CA VAL A 53 22.16 13.48 25.43
C VAL A 53 23.23 12.39 25.50
N GLN A 54 22.82 11.11 25.43
CA GLN A 54 23.75 10.01 25.20
C GLN A 54 23.93 9.81 23.69
N ASN A 55 25.15 10.03 23.20
CA ASN A 55 25.54 9.60 21.87
C ASN A 55 25.93 8.11 21.90
N ALA A 56 25.75 7.43 20.75
CA ALA A 56 26.35 6.11 20.51
C ALA A 56 27.89 6.22 20.45
N PRO A 57 28.64 5.13 20.70
CA PRO A 57 30.07 5.21 21.01
C PRO A 57 30.96 5.56 19.82
N ASP A 58 32.18 6.01 20.16
CA ASP A 58 33.19 6.52 19.25
C ASP A 58 33.77 5.46 18.31
N ASP A 59 34.15 5.89 17.11
CA ASP A 59 35.32 5.35 16.41
C ASP A 59 36.04 6.52 15.71
N ALA A 60 37.36 6.55 15.73
CA ALA A 60 38.11 7.81 15.63
C ALA A 60 38.89 7.98 14.31
N ASN A 61 38.97 9.23 13.82
CA ASN A 61 40.29 9.81 13.50
C ASN A 61 40.31 11.36 13.47
N GLU A 62 41.51 11.91 13.55
CA GLU A 62 41.87 13.32 13.38
C GLU A 62 41.76 13.76 11.90
N ALA A 63 41.82 15.04 11.50
CA ALA A 63 42.40 16.19 12.19
C ALA A 63 41.71 17.55 11.89
N ASN A 64 42.07 18.53 12.73
CA ASN A 64 41.57 19.91 12.77
C ASN A 64 42.37 20.87 11.86
N ARG A 65 41.69 21.76 11.11
CA ARG A 65 42.01 23.20 11.06
C ARG A 65 40.97 24.07 10.35
N THR A 66 40.94 25.33 10.77
CA THR A 66 40.06 26.42 10.35
C THR A 66 40.62 27.26 9.20
N ASP A 67 39.71 28.06 8.62
CA ASP A 67 39.89 29.41 8.05
C ASP A 67 39.75 29.50 6.51
N GLY A 68 39.54 30.72 5.98
CA GLY A 68 39.75 31.00 4.55
C GLY A 68 38.55 31.52 3.74
N SER A 69 38.15 32.74 4.03
CA SER A 69 37.52 33.73 3.13
C SER A 69 37.61 33.53 1.59
N ALA A 70 36.44 33.48 0.94
CA ALA A 70 36.01 34.28 -0.23
C ALA A 70 36.59 34.07 -1.67
N ASP A 71 35.95 34.83 -2.57
CA ASP A 71 36.34 35.33 -3.90
C ASP A 71 36.28 34.44 -5.19
N ASP A 72 35.24 34.76 -5.99
CA ASP A 72 35.26 35.10 -7.43
C ASP A 72 35.37 34.07 -8.59
N ALA A 73 34.82 34.55 -9.73
CA ALA A 73 34.79 34.01 -11.11
C ALA A 73 33.98 32.69 -11.31
N ALA A 74 33.01 32.58 -12.24
CA ALA A 74 33.05 32.85 -13.69
C ALA A 74 34.10 31.97 -14.40
N ASP A 75 33.81 31.21 -15.45
CA ASP A 75 33.05 31.56 -16.67
C ASP A 75 32.55 30.27 -17.38
N GLY A 76 31.86 30.37 -18.54
CA GLY A 76 31.82 29.29 -19.54
C GLY A 76 30.46 28.65 -19.90
N ASP A 77 29.63 29.38 -20.66
CA ASP A 77 28.66 28.77 -21.61
C ASP A 77 29.41 28.06 -22.76
N ILE A 78 29.01 26.84 -23.18
CA ILE A 78 28.86 26.44 -24.61
C ILE A 78 27.75 25.38 -24.79
N LEU A 79 26.65 25.86 -25.37
CA LEU A 79 25.70 25.28 -26.37
C LEU A 79 25.80 23.80 -26.85
N GLY A 80 24.60 23.21 -27.06
CA GLY A 80 24.31 22.23 -28.14
C GLY A 80 23.93 20.80 -27.70
N GLU A 81 22.92 20.11 -28.25
CA GLU A 81 21.80 20.55 -29.11
C GLU A 81 20.63 19.51 -29.03
N GLU A 82 19.46 19.76 -29.63
CA GLU A 82 18.25 18.93 -29.48
C GLU A 82 18.27 17.59 -30.24
N SER A 83 17.47 16.59 -29.79
CA SER A 83 16.73 15.69 -30.72
C SER A 83 15.68 14.79 -30.04
N THR A 84 14.42 14.96 -30.46
CA THR A 84 13.31 13.96 -30.45
C THR A 84 12.48 14.22 -31.73
N PRO A 85 11.78 13.25 -32.40
CA PRO A 85 10.59 12.59 -31.84
C PRO A 85 10.17 11.17 -32.38
N THR A 86 9.84 10.25 -31.46
CA THR A 86 8.72 9.25 -31.54
C THR A 86 8.62 8.28 -32.77
N PRO A 87 7.48 7.59 -33.05
CA PRO A 87 6.88 6.43 -32.35
C PRO A 87 6.84 5.09 -33.15
N ALA A 88 6.54 4.00 -32.41
CA ALA A 88 5.78 2.74 -32.69
C ALA A 88 5.40 2.26 -34.13
N PRO A 89 5.09 0.96 -34.28
CA PRO A 89 3.69 0.58 -34.52
C PRO A 89 3.20 -0.66 -33.71
N ALA A 90 1.93 -1.05 -33.89
CA ALA A 90 1.30 -2.19 -33.21
C ALA A 90 0.23 -2.92 -34.07
N SER A 91 0.08 -4.24 -33.83
CA SER A 91 -1.05 -5.13 -34.22
C SER A 91 -1.30 -5.32 -35.75
N PRO A 92 -2.04 -6.36 -36.22
CA PRO A 92 -3.51 -6.45 -36.02
C PRO A 92 -4.12 -7.87 -35.77
N ASP A 93 -5.26 -7.86 -35.07
CA ASP A 93 -6.56 -8.52 -35.30
C ASP A 93 -6.79 -10.01 -35.66
N ALA A 94 -7.91 -10.46 -35.07
CA ALA A 94 -8.56 -11.78 -35.07
C ALA A 94 -9.33 -12.18 -36.35
N ASN A 95 -9.84 -13.43 -36.42
CA ASN A 95 -11.28 -13.80 -36.35
C ASN A 95 -11.59 -15.21 -36.96
N THR A 96 -12.73 -15.81 -36.59
CA THR A 96 -13.39 -17.04 -37.14
C THR A 96 -12.66 -18.40 -36.98
N GLY A 97 -13.33 -19.57 -36.95
CA GLY A 97 -14.77 -19.87 -36.79
C GLY A 97 -15.21 -21.21 -37.45
N ALA A 98 -16.03 -22.02 -36.74
CA ALA A 98 -16.67 -23.28 -37.20
C ALA A 98 -15.71 -24.45 -37.59
N ASP A 99 -16.17 -25.67 -37.93
CA ASP A 99 -17.09 -26.65 -37.28
C ASP A 99 -16.93 -28.01 -38.01
N GLU A 100 -17.42 -29.13 -37.45
CA GLU A 100 -17.41 -30.50 -38.05
C GLU A 100 -16.00 -31.08 -38.35
N GLY A 101 -15.76 -32.37 -38.71
CA GLY A 101 -16.61 -33.56 -38.73
C GLY A 101 -15.86 -34.85 -39.10
N THR A 102 -15.99 -35.89 -38.27
CA THR A 102 -16.40 -37.27 -38.65
C THR A 102 -15.61 -38.11 -39.70
N GLN A 103 -15.00 -39.20 -39.20
CA GLN A 103 -14.83 -40.56 -39.80
C GLN A 103 -13.78 -40.90 -40.90
N ASP A 104 -13.23 -42.11 -40.70
CA ASP A 104 -12.93 -43.22 -41.65
C ASP A 104 -12.01 -43.01 -42.88
N ALA A 105 -11.34 -44.03 -43.46
CA ALA A 105 -10.81 -45.34 -43.02
C ALA A 105 -10.09 -45.98 -44.25
N LEU A 106 -9.65 -47.26 -44.15
CA LEU A 106 -9.23 -48.16 -45.25
C LEU A 106 -7.83 -47.84 -45.87
N THR A 107 -6.77 -48.63 -45.61
CA THR A 107 -6.37 -49.95 -46.20
C THR A 107 -5.74 -49.82 -47.61
N GLU A 108 -4.92 -50.74 -48.14
CA GLU A 108 -4.82 -52.20 -47.91
C GLU A 108 -3.46 -52.86 -48.30
N ASP A 109 -3.35 -54.18 -48.00
CA ASP A 109 -2.51 -55.24 -48.64
C ASP A 109 -1.03 -55.42 -48.19
N SER A 110 -0.41 -56.62 -48.07
CA SER A 110 -0.83 -58.03 -47.74
C SER A 110 0.45 -58.83 -47.34
N THR A 111 0.60 -60.17 -47.23
CA THR A 111 -0.22 -61.40 -47.40
C THR A 111 0.30 -62.46 -46.39
N ASP A 112 -0.55 -63.05 -45.55
CA ASP A 112 -1.05 -64.45 -45.60
C ASP A 112 -0.08 -65.63 -45.34
N ARG A 113 -0.36 -66.40 -44.27
CA ARG A 113 -0.73 -67.84 -44.35
C ARG A 113 -1.21 -68.42 -43.02
N SER A 114 -2.22 -69.31 -43.07
CA SER A 114 -2.88 -69.91 -41.89
C SER A 114 -3.35 -71.35 -42.13
N ALA A 115 -3.18 -72.21 -41.11
CA ALA A 115 -3.95 -73.44 -40.83
C ALA A 115 -3.56 -73.92 -39.41
N ALA A 116 -4.40 -74.12 -38.37
CA ALA A 116 -5.86 -74.26 -38.15
C ALA A 116 -6.40 -75.70 -38.06
N GLN A 117 -6.61 -76.19 -36.82
CA GLN A 117 -7.46 -77.31 -36.33
C GLN A 117 -7.21 -77.45 -34.79
N ALA A 118 -8.04 -78.05 -33.93
CA ALA A 118 -9.51 -78.19 -33.82
C ALA A 118 -9.84 -78.65 -32.35
N PRO A 119 -11.08 -78.53 -31.80
CA PRO A 119 -11.26 -78.44 -30.35
C PRO A 119 -12.24 -79.42 -29.65
N VAL A 120 -12.10 -79.52 -28.31
CA VAL A 120 -13.05 -80.00 -27.23
C VAL A 120 -13.55 -81.47 -27.22
N GLN A 121 -13.30 -82.23 -26.13
CA GLN A 121 -14.31 -82.56 -25.07
C GLN A 121 -13.76 -83.40 -23.90
N GLN A 122 -14.62 -83.62 -22.89
CA GLN A 122 -14.33 -83.99 -21.50
C GLN A 122 -14.02 -85.49 -21.28
N GLU A 123 -13.28 -85.80 -20.19
CA GLU A 123 -13.70 -86.85 -19.24
C GLU A 123 -13.15 -86.57 -17.82
N SER A 124 -13.58 -87.36 -16.83
CA SER A 124 -13.43 -87.06 -15.39
C SER A 124 -12.26 -87.79 -14.70
N GLY A 125 -11.53 -87.10 -13.82
CA GLY A 125 -10.49 -87.66 -12.95
C GLY A 125 -10.55 -87.10 -11.52
N GLN A 126 -10.09 -87.89 -10.54
CA GLN A 126 -10.19 -87.60 -9.10
C GLN A 126 -9.10 -86.64 -8.58
N ASN A 127 -9.27 -86.20 -7.33
CA ASN A 127 -8.35 -85.37 -6.54
C ASN A 127 -6.85 -85.67 -6.74
N GLU A 128 -6.05 -84.61 -6.88
CA GLU A 128 -4.72 -84.55 -6.24
C GLU A 128 -4.31 -83.09 -6.01
N ASP A 129 -3.55 -82.83 -4.93
CA ASP A 129 -3.03 -81.49 -4.61
C ASP A 129 -1.93 -81.10 -5.61
N THR A 130 -2.06 -79.92 -6.22
CA THR A 130 -0.99 -79.30 -7.01
C THR A 130 -0.69 -77.91 -6.51
N HIS A 131 0.23 -77.84 -5.53
CA HIS A 131 0.90 -76.59 -5.20
C HIS A 131 1.49 -75.96 -6.46
N ASN A 132 1.24 -74.67 -6.67
CA ASN A 132 1.93 -73.89 -7.69
C ASN A 132 3.36 -73.55 -7.21
N GLU A 133 4.22 -74.56 -7.15
CA GLU A 133 5.61 -74.45 -6.73
C GLU A 133 6.37 -73.48 -7.66
N THR A 134 6.96 -72.42 -7.10
CA THR A 134 8.05 -71.71 -7.79
C THR A 134 9.25 -72.66 -7.83
N ALA A 135 9.33 -73.46 -8.90
CA ALA A 135 10.15 -74.68 -8.95
C ALA A 135 11.61 -74.49 -8.49
N GLY A 136 11.97 -75.16 -7.40
CA GLY A 136 13.34 -75.21 -6.87
C GLY A 136 13.55 -74.61 -5.48
N VAL A 137 12.62 -73.81 -4.95
CA VAL A 137 12.71 -73.25 -3.58
C VAL A 137 11.80 -74.04 -2.63
N ARG A 138 12.38 -74.74 -1.65
CA ARG A 138 11.65 -75.51 -0.63
C ARG A 138 12.15 -75.19 0.78
N PRO A 139 11.31 -75.30 1.81
CA PRO A 139 11.71 -75.10 3.19
C PRO A 139 12.54 -76.29 3.73
N PRO A 140 13.40 -76.10 4.75
CA PRO A 140 14.09 -77.17 5.45
C PRO A 140 13.18 -78.21 6.13
N SER A 141 11.97 -77.80 6.52
CA SER A 141 10.95 -78.64 7.18
C SER A 141 9.55 -78.02 7.00
N GLU A 142 8.50 -78.81 7.22
CA GLU A 142 7.10 -78.37 7.05
C GLU A 142 6.65 -77.34 8.10
N ASP A 143 7.32 -77.28 9.25
CA ASP A 143 7.11 -76.28 10.31
C ASP A 143 8.00 -75.04 10.18
N TYR A 144 8.92 -75.02 9.20
CA TYR A 144 9.92 -73.96 9.08
C TYR A 144 9.30 -72.57 8.88
N THR A 145 9.81 -71.61 9.64
CA THR A 145 9.48 -70.19 9.53
C THR A 145 10.77 -69.36 9.51
N GLY A 146 10.97 -68.54 8.48
CA GLY A 146 12.21 -67.77 8.30
C GLY A 146 12.63 -67.55 6.83
N ARG A 147 13.86 -67.04 6.64
CA ARG A 147 14.42 -66.67 5.32
C ARG A 147 15.26 -67.76 4.69
N ILE A 148 15.10 -67.92 3.37
CA ILE A 148 15.92 -68.81 2.54
C ILE A 148 16.51 -67.98 1.38
N THR A 149 17.82 -68.06 1.18
CA THR A 149 18.49 -67.47 0.02
C THR A 149 18.72 -68.53 -1.05
N TYR A 150 18.13 -68.36 -2.23
CA TYR A 150 18.25 -69.28 -3.36
C TYR A 150 18.51 -68.52 -4.66
N GLN A 151 19.57 -68.91 -5.39
CA GLN A 151 20.04 -68.25 -6.63
C GLN A 151 20.18 -66.72 -6.51
N GLY A 152 20.57 -66.21 -5.34
CA GLY A 152 20.76 -64.78 -5.07
C GLY A 152 19.48 -63.99 -4.71
N ALA A 153 18.30 -64.60 -4.82
CA ALA A 153 17.06 -64.05 -4.27
C ALA A 153 16.81 -64.57 -2.85
N VAL A 154 16.16 -63.75 -2.02
CA VAL A 154 15.72 -64.12 -0.67
C VAL A 154 14.22 -64.37 -0.70
N TYR A 155 13.78 -65.47 -0.08
CA TYR A 155 12.40 -65.90 0.07
C TYR A 155 12.07 -66.00 1.56
N TYR A 156 10.80 -65.88 1.95
CA TYR A 156 10.35 -66.10 3.32
C TYR A 156 9.27 -67.17 3.37
N PHE A 157 9.35 -68.01 4.41
CA PHE A 157 8.41 -69.08 4.68
C PHE A 157 7.77 -68.86 6.05
N GLU A 158 6.49 -69.15 6.17
CA GLU A 158 5.73 -69.18 7.42
C GLU A 158 4.99 -70.51 7.49
N GLN A 159 5.27 -71.33 8.51
CA GLN A 159 4.74 -72.69 8.65
C GLN A 159 4.86 -73.53 7.36
N GLY A 160 6.06 -73.54 6.78
CA GLY A 160 6.37 -74.27 5.55
C GLY A 160 5.79 -73.68 4.25
N GLN A 161 4.92 -72.66 4.32
CA GLN A 161 4.33 -72.00 3.15
C GLN A 161 5.13 -70.77 2.74
N MET A 162 5.41 -70.62 1.45
CA MET A 162 6.16 -69.47 0.93
C MET A 162 5.27 -68.23 0.84
N VAL A 163 5.69 -67.14 1.49
CA VAL A 163 4.97 -65.86 1.48
C VAL A 163 5.12 -65.16 0.13
N LYS A 164 4.00 -64.72 -0.43
CA LYS A 164 3.87 -64.05 -1.74
C LYS A 164 2.93 -62.84 -1.64
N ASP A 165 3.22 -61.78 -2.38
CA ASP A 165 2.44 -60.52 -2.44
C ASP A 165 2.08 -59.89 -1.07
N ALA A 166 2.93 -60.06 -0.06
CA ALA A 166 2.62 -59.66 1.33
C ALA A 166 3.81 -59.02 2.08
N GLU A 167 3.46 -58.12 3.02
CA GLU A 167 4.40 -57.50 3.97
C GLU A 167 4.60 -58.41 5.21
N VAL A 168 5.84 -58.79 5.52
CA VAL A 168 6.25 -59.57 6.69
C VAL A 168 6.95 -58.66 7.70
N TYR A 169 6.64 -58.80 8.99
CA TYR A 169 7.33 -58.09 10.08
C TYR A 169 8.29 -59.01 10.82
N GLU A 170 9.59 -58.73 10.76
CA GLU A 170 10.65 -59.55 11.34
C GLU A 170 11.78 -58.68 11.88
N SER A 171 12.35 -59.04 13.04
CA SER A 171 13.53 -58.36 13.61
C SER A 171 13.40 -56.82 13.65
N GLY A 172 12.22 -56.33 14.05
CA GLY A 172 11.90 -54.91 14.18
C GLY A 172 11.57 -54.17 12.86
N ASN A 173 11.63 -54.84 11.71
CA ASN A 173 11.52 -54.24 10.38
C ASN A 173 10.43 -54.91 9.54
N TRP A 174 9.86 -54.16 8.60
CA TRP A 174 8.95 -54.71 7.59
C TRP A 174 9.72 -55.03 6.30
N TYR A 175 9.33 -56.10 5.62
CA TYR A 175 9.88 -56.57 4.34
C TYR A 175 8.70 -56.94 3.43
N MET A 176 8.84 -56.84 2.11
CA MET A 176 7.81 -57.30 1.16
C MET A 176 8.34 -58.43 0.30
N TYR A 177 7.48 -59.39 0.00
CA TYR A 177 7.74 -60.47 -0.96
C TYR A 177 6.79 -60.32 -2.16
N ASP A 178 7.32 -60.44 -3.37
CA ASP A 178 6.54 -60.31 -4.62
C ASP A 178 5.71 -61.58 -4.95
N ALA A 179 4.99 -61.57 -6.07
CA ALA A 179 4.15 -62.67 -6.53
C ALA A 179 4.90 -64.00 -6.77
N ASP A 180 6.21 -63.95 -7.03
CA ASP A 180 7.06 -65.14 -7.15
C ASP A 180 7.59 -65.61 -5.80
N GLY A 181 7.50 -64.77 -4.77
CA GLY A 181 7.98 -64.99 -3.40
C GLY A 181 9.32 -64.33 -3.10
N ARG A 182 9.83 -63.43 -3.97
CA ARG A 182 11.15 -62.82 -3.81
C ARG A 182 11.09 -61.53 -3.01
N MET A 183 12.06 -61.35 -2.12
CA MET A 183 12.19 -60.15 -1.29
C MET A 183 12.46 -58.91 -2.14
N VAL A 184 11.64 -57.89 -1.93
CA VAL A 184 11.72 -56.62 -2.65
C VAL A 184 12.87 -55.77 -2.08
N THR A 185 13.86 -55.45 -2.91
CA THR A 185 15.02 -54.63 -2.54
C THR A 185 15.24 -53.46 -3.51
N ASN A 186 15.84 -52.38 -2.99
CA ASN A 186 16.28 -51.17 -3.71
C ASN A 186 15.24 -50.52 -4.64
N ARG A 187 13.94 -50.69 -4.39
CA ARG A 187 12.87 -50.19 -5.26
C ARG A 187 11.66 -49.69 -4.47
N GLU A 188 10.92 -48.76 -5.07
CA GLU A 188 9.58 -48.40 -4.62
C GLU A 188 8.55 -49.28 -5.34
N ILE A 189 7.51 -49.70 -4.62
CA ILE A 189 6.40 -50.49 -5.17
C ILE A 189 5.03 -50.04 -4.61
N PRO A 190 3.94 -50.27 -5.36
CA PRO A 190 2.58 -50.18 -4.83
C PRO A 190 2.26 -51.38 -3.93
N VAL A 191 1.94 -51.10 -2.66
CA VAL A 191 1.46 -52.10 -1.69
C VAL A 191 0.00 -51.82 -1.35
N ARG A 192 -0.87 -52.82 -1.49
CA ARG A 192 -2.28 -52.74 -1.08
C ARG A 192 -2.38 -52.85 0.44
N VAL A 193 -3.20 -52.00 1.06
CA VAL A 193 -3.56 -52.10 2.48
C VAL A 193 -5.01 -52.58 2.64
N SER A 194 -5.35 -53.08 3.84
CA SER A 194 -6.66 -53.65 4.19
C SER A 194 -7.89 -52.78 3.93
N THR A 195 -7.70 -51.47 3.71
CA THR A 195 -8.76 -50.53 3.30
C THR A 195 -9.03 -50.49 1.79
N GLY A 196 -8.42 -51.39 1.01
CA GLY A 196 -8.52 -51.43 -0.45
C GLY A 196 -7.72 -50.34 -1.18
N ARG A 197 -7.03 -49.47 -0.42
CA ARG A 197 -6.15 -48.42 -0.95
C ARG A 197 -4.75 -48.96 -1.23
N THR A 198 -4.01 -48.27 -2.08
CA THR A 198 -2.59 -48.54 -2.37
C THR A 198 -1.73 -47.45 -1.74
N LYS A 199 -0.70 -47.84 -0.98
CA LYS A 199 0.43 -46.98 -0.58
C LYS A 199 1.62 -47.25 -1.49
N LEU A 200 2.43 -46.24 -1.79
CA LEU A 200 3.76 -46.46 -2.38
C LEU A 200 4.76 -46.65 -1.25
N VAL A 201 5.59 -47.69 -1.32
CA VAL A 201 6.53 -48.07 -0.25
C VAL A 201 7.90 -48.36 -0.85
N ARG A 202 8.95 -47.79 -0.25
CA ARG A 202 10.35 -48.01 -0.64
C ARG A 202 11.00 -49.06 0.27
N TYR A 203 11.72 -50.00 -0.33
CA TYR A 203 12.54 -50.97 0.37
C TYR A 203 14.02 -50.73 0.06
N ASP A 204 14.89 -50.85 1.06
CA ASP A 204 16.33 -50.60 0.95
C ASP A 204 17.10 -51.80 0.34
N ALA A 205 18.43 -51.77 0.42
CA ALA A 205 19.28 -52.83 -0.10
C ALA A 205 19.15 -54.16 0.66
N ASP A 206 18.81 -54.11 1.95
CA ASP A 206 18.56 -55.28 2.80
C ASP A 206 17.09 -55.76 2.71
N GLY A 207 16.26 -55.05 1.94
CA GLY A 207 14.82 -55.28 1.79
C GLY A 207 13.97 -54.71 2.93
N LYS A 208 14.54 -53.87 3.80
CA LYS A 208 13.81 -53.23 4.91
C LYS A 208 12.96 -52.07 4.37
N MET A 209 11.75 -51.95 4.88
CA MET A 209 10.83 -50.84 4.58
C MET A 209 11.42 -49.52 5.08
N HIS A 210 11.73 -48.62 4.14
CA HIS A 210 12.27 -47.31 4.45
C HIS A 210 11.22 -46.45 5.18
N LYS A 211 11.66 -45.75 6.23
CA LYS A 211 10.81 -44.88 7.05
C LYS A 211 11.48 -43.54 7.30
N GLY A 212 10.74 -42.46 7.12
CA GLY A 212 11.25 -41.10 7.23
C GLY A 212 11.69 -40.50 5.89
N VAL A 213 12.64 -39.57 5.93
CA VAL A 213 13.13 -38.85 4.75
C VAL A 213 13.93 -39.80 3.85
N TYR A 214 13.73 -39.72 2.55
CA TYR A 214 14.54 -40.38 1.53
C TYR A 214 15.03 -39.33 0.52
N THR A 215 16.25 -39.46 0.02
CA THR A 215 16.82 -38.52 -0.96
C THR A 215 17.44 -39.31 -2.10
N GLU A 216 17.01 -39.04 -3.33
CA GLU A 216 17.47 -39.70 -4.55
C GLU A 216 17.55 -38.66 -5.67
N ASN A 217 18.69 -38.56 -6.35
CA ASN A 217 18.93 -37.56 -7.41
C ASN A 217 18.58 -36.11 -7.01
N GLY A 218 18.86 -35.75 -5.74
CA GLY A 218 18.54 -34.44 -5.15
C GLY A 218 17.06 -34.24 -4.77
N LYS A 219 16.14 -35.07 -5.28
CA LYS A 219 14.73 -35.06 -4.87
C LYS A 219 14.59 -35.65 -3.46
N ARG A 220 13.90 -34.94 -2.57
CA ARG A 220 13.53 -35.40 -1.23
C ARG A 220 12.10 -35.95 -1.24
N TYR A 221 11.92 -37.10 -0.63
CA TYR A 221 10.62 -37.74 -0.36
C TYR A 221 10.48 -38.00 1.14
N PHE A 222 9.28 -38.34 1.61
CA PHE A 222 9.07 -38.83 2.97
C PHE A 222 8.11 -40.01 2.96
N TYR A 223 8.49 -41.07 3.67
CA TYR A 223 7.71 -42.27 3.91
C TYR A 223 7.26 -42.25 5.36
N ASP A 224 5.96 -42.39 5.61
CA ASP A 224 5.39 -42.27 6.95
C ASP A 224 6.05 -43.24 7.95
N LYS A 225 6.38 -42.74 9.14
CA LYS A 225 7.10 -43.49 10.17
C LYS A 225 6.27 -44.63 10.77
N VAL A 226 4.94 -44.59 10.65
CA VAL A 226 4.08 -45.71 11.09
C VAL A 226 3.94 -46.74 9.97
N THR A 227 3.39 -46.33 8.82
CA THR A 227 2.87 -47.20 7.75
C THR A 227 3.86 -47.49 6.61
N GLY A 228 4.95 -46.72 6.49
CA GLY A 228 5.90 -46.78 5.37
C GLY A 228 5.38 -46.20 4.05
N GLY A 229 4.17 -45.66 4.00
CA GLY A 229 3.61 -45.07 2.78
C GLY A 229 4.22 -43.70 2.45
N ARG A 230 4.58 -43.49 1.17
CA ARG A 230 5.02 -42.17 0.67
C ARG A 230 3.91 -41.13 0.84
N VAL A 231 4.27 -39.97 1.40
CA VAL A 231 3.32 -38.88 1.62
C VAL A 231 3.22 -37.93 0.42
N SER A 232 2.08 -37.24 0.33
CA SER A 232 1.82 -36.12 -0.59
C SER A 232 0.83 -35.14 0.05
N GLY A 233 0.76 -33.92 -0.49
CA GLY A 233 0.02 -32.80 0.12
C GLY A 233 0.85 -32.05 1.17
N VAL A 234 0.20 -31.14 1.90
CA VAL A 234 0.79 -30.38 3.01
C VAL A 234 0.83 -31.25 4.27
N TRP A 235 2.00 -31.37 4.89
CA TRP A 235 2.25 -32.24 6.05
C TRP A 235 2.92 -31.50 7.20
N ARG A 236 2.46 -31.78 8.43
CA ARG A 236 3.13 -31.33 9.66
C ARG A 236 4.17 -32.36 10.09
N MET A 237 5.41 -31.93 10.20
CA MET A 237 6.58 -32.75 10.52
C MET A 237 7.36 -32.15 11.69
N LEU A 238 8.27 -32.94 12.28
CA LEU A 238 9.30 -32.39 13.16
C LEU A 238 10.29 -31.53 12.36
N ASN A 239 10.94 -30.59 13.06
CA ASN A 239 12.09 -29.87 12.55
C ASN A 239 13.32 -30.80 12.42
N GLU A 240 14.32 -30.41 11.64
CA GLU A 240 15.48 -31.27 11.30
C GLU A 240 16.47 -31.40 12.48
N ASP A 241 16.40 -30.48 13.45
CA ASP A 241 17.03 -30.53 14.77
C ASP A 241 16.20 -31.34 15.81
N GLY A 242 15.03 -31.85 15.42
CA GLY A 242 14.07 -32.51 16.29
C GLY A 242 13.25 -31.57 17.22
N GLN A 243 13.52 -30.26 17.20
CA GLN A 243 12.94 -29.31 18.15
C GLN A 243 11.67 -28.64 17.60
N GLY A 244 10.51 -29.19 17.97
CA GLY A 244 9.21 -28.68 17.54
C GLY A 244 8.87 -29.07 16.10
N THR A 245 7.91 -28.36 15.49
CA THR A 245 7.30 -28.75 14.21
C THR A 245 7.27 -27.67 13.14
N ARG A 246 7.23 -28.12 11.89
CA ARG A 246 7.05 -27.32 10.67
C ARG A 246 5.99 -27.96 9.78
N TRP A 247 5.33 -27.13 8.98
CA TRP A 247 4.58 -27.59 7.80
C TRP A 247 5.53 -27.62 6.60
N VAL A 248 5.32 -28.57 5.69
CA VAL A 248 6.01 -28.68 4.39
C VAL A 248 5.01 -29.14 3.32
N TYR A 249 5.35 -29.02 2.03
CA TYR A 249 4.55 -29.58 0.93
C TYR A 249 5.32 -30.65 0.18
N TYR A 250 4.68 -31.82 -0.02
CA TYR A 250 5.13 -32.86 -0.95
C TYR A 250 4.17 -32.88 -2.15
N SER A 251 4.71 -32.70 -3.35
CA SER A 251 4.00 -32.68 -4.64
C SER A 251 2.98 -33.82 -4.74
N THR A 252 1.73 -33.49 -5.09
CA THR A 252 0.69 -34.50 -5.33
C THR A 252 0.89 -35.27 -6.65
N ALA A 253 1.77 -34.81 -7.53
CA ALA A 253 2.07 -35.48 -8.80
C ALA A 253 3.14 -36.57 -8.67
N ASP A 254 4.20 -36.33 -7.89
CA ASP A 254 5.35 -37.25 -7.79
C ASP A 254 5.88 -37.49 -6.35
N GLY A 255 5.25 -36.90 -5.33
CA GLY A 255 5.65 -37.06 -3.93
C GLY A 255 6.92 -36.30 -3.54
N THR A 256 7.45 -35.41 -4.39
CA THR A 256 8.69 -34.67 -4.09
C THR A 256 8.46 -33.43 -3.23
N MET A 257 9.36 -33.20 -2.29
CA MET A 257 9.37 -32.03 -1.41
C MET A 257 9.55 -30.74 -2.19
N GLN A 258 8.68 -29.76 -1.96
CA GLN A 258 8.68 -28.48 -2.66
C GLN A 258 9.31 -27.34 -1.85
N PHE A 259 9.81 -26.35 -2.57
CA PHE A 259 10.57 -25.21 -2.07
C PHE A 259 10.19 -23.94 -2.85
N GLY A 260 10.42 -22.75 -2.28
CA GLY A 260 10.10 -21.47 -2.90
C GLY A 260 8.59 -21.15 -2.90
N GLU A 261 8.19 -20.24 -3.79
CA GLU A 261 6.76 -19.95 -4.04
C GLU A 261 6.11 -21.13 -4.78
N GLN A 262 4.93 -21.55 -4.32
CA GLN A 262 4.20 -22.68 -4.87
C GLN A 262 2.71 -22.35 -4.95
N TYR A 263 2.09 -22.63 -6.09
CA TYR A 263 0.62 -22.56 -6.23
C TYR A 263 0.04 -23.97 -6.04
N LEU A 264 -0.68 -24.15 -4.94
CA LEU A 264 -1.36 -25.41 -4.61
C LEU A 264 -2.82 -25.31 -5.09
N ASN A 265 -3.35 -26.41 -5.62
CA ASN A 265 -4.75 -26.51 -6.06
C ASN A 265 -5.23 -27.97 -6.16
N TYR A 266 -4.94 -28.79 -5.15
CA TYR A 266 -5.38 -30.20 -5.10
C TYR A 266 -6.66 -30.42 -4.28
N ASP A 267 -7.02 -29.48 -3.40
CA ASP A 267 -8.30 -29.41 -2.71
C ASP A 267 -8.66 -27.96 -2.32
N ARG A 268 -9.88 -27.74 -1.81
CA ARG A 268 -10.42 -26.42 -1.41
C ARG A 268 -9.72 -25.81 -0.19
N GLU A 269 -9.14 -26.62 0.68
CA GLU A 269 -8.38 -26.20 1.87
C GLU A 269 -6.94 -25.78 1.50
N HIS A 270 -6.47 -26.13 0.30
CA HIS A 270 -5.14 -25.84 -0.21
C HIS A 270 -5.08 -25.04 -1.53
N THR A 271 -6.20 -24.61 -2.12
CA THR A 271 -6.18 -23.70 -3.29
C THR A 271 -5.57 -22.33 -2.92
N GLY A 272 -4.36 -22.03 -3.39
CA GLY A 272 -3.71 -20.74 -3.16
C GLY A 272 -2.20 -20.72 -3.38
N TRP A 273 -1.62 -19.53 -3.26
CA TRP A 273 -0.15 -19.36 -3.22
C TRP A 273 0.39 -19.56 -1.81
N TYR A 274 1.48 -20.30 -1.71
CA TYR A 274 2.23 -20.61 -0.49
C TYR A 274 3.72 -20.29 -0.71
N TYR A 275 4.50 -20.17 0.37
CA TYR A 275 5.96 -20.16 0.30
C TYR A 275 6.55 -21.17 1.28
N PHE A 276 7.51 -21.95 0.79
CA PHE A 276 8.28 -22.92 1.55
C PHE A 276 9.76 -22.49 1.53
N ASP A 277 10.34 -22.28 2.72
CA ASP A 277 11.74 -21.83 2.89
C ASP A 277 12.70 -22.62 1.99
N THR A 278 13.51 -21.94 1.17
CA THR A 278 14.26 -22.58 0.08
C THR A 278 15.38 -23.51 0.54
N ARG A 279 15.74 -23.49 1.83
CA ARG A 279 16.73 -24.39 2.44
C ARG A 279 16.10 -25.59 3.13
N THR A 280 15.09 -25.36 3.97
CA THR A 280 14.47 -26.40 4.80
C THR A 280 13.20 -26.97 4.18
N GLY A 281 12.44 -26.20 3.42
CA GLY A 281 11.08 -26.48 2.94
C GLY A 281 9.99 -26.17 3.96
N LYS A 282 10.30 -25.45 5.05
CA LYS A 282 9.31 -25.00 6.06
C LYS A 282 8.35 -23.98 5.45
N MET A 283 7.04 -24.24 5.54
CA MET A 283 5.99 -23.28 5.17
C MET A 283 6.10 -21.99 5.98
N ALA A 284 6.01 -20.85 5.31
CA ALA A 284 6.09 -19.54 5.93
C ALA A 284 4.71 -19.00 6.33
N HIS A 285 4.71 -18.11 7.32
CA HIS A 285 3.55 -17.44 7.88
C HIS A 285 4.00 -16.05 8.37
N GLY A 286 3.12 -15.04 8.29
CA GLY A 286 3.46 -13.64 8.57
C GLY A 286 3.94 -12.90 7.31
N VAL A 287 4.45 -11.68 7.51
CA VAL A 287 5.07 -10.88 6.45
C VAL A 287 6.47 -11.42 6.16
N ILE A 288 6.74 -11.72 4.89
CA ILE A 288 7.95 -12.43 4.42
C ILE A 288 8.54 -11.71 3.22
N TRP A 289 9.87 -11.54 3.20
CA TRP A 289 10.58 -11.12 1.99
C TRP A 289 10.85 -12.34 1.11
N VAL A 290 10.29 -12.32 -0.09
CA VAL A 290 10.53 -13.34 -1.12
C VAL A 290 11.47 -12.74 -2.17
N ASN A 291 12.59 -13.42 -2.41
CA ASN A 291 13.66 -12.94 -3.29
C ASN A 291 13.46 -13.31 -4.77
N SER A 292 12.27 -13.78 -5.14
CA SER A 292 11.87 -14.02 -6.53
C SER A 292 11.56 -12.71 -7.25
N SER A 293 11.63 -12.70 -8.58
CA SER A 293 11.06 -11.66 -9.45
C SER A 293 11.40 -10.20 -9.05
N GLY A 294 12.64 -9.95 -8.61
CA GLY A 294 13.11 -8.61 -8.23
C GLY A 294 12.83 -8.18 -6.79
N GLY A 295 12.32 -9.09 -5.94
CA GLY A 295 12.13 -8.84 -4.51
C GLY A 295 10.76 -8.25 -4.16
N LYS A 296 10.08 -8.89 -3.21
CA LYS A 296 8.80 -8.44 -2.66
C LYS A 296 8.60 -8.86 -1.21
N TRP A 297 8.09 -7.95 -0.40
CA TRP A 297 7.36 -8.31 0.82
C TRP A 297 5.97 -8.82 0.44
N VAL A 298 5.51 -9.90 1.07
CA VAL A 298 4.17 -10.47 0.93
C VAL A 298 3.66 -10.93 2.31
N TYR A 299 2.35 -11.11 2.48
CA TYR A 299 1.77 -11.67 3.71
C TYR A 299 1.19 -13.07 3.47
N TYR A 300 1.74 -14.08 4.14
CA TYR A 300 1.16 -15.42 4.25
C TYR A 300 0.39 -15.54 5.57
N ASP A 301 -0.84 -16.05 5.52
CA ASP A 301 -1.73 -16.09 6.66
C ASP A 301 -1.14 -16.85 7.87
N ARG A 302 -1.39 -16.36 9.08
CA ARG A 302 -0.85 -16.97 10.32
C ARG A 302 -1.45 -18.33 10.66
N TYR A 303 -2.61 -18.69 10.09
CA TYR A 303 -3.30 -19.97 10.29
C TYR A 303 -3.15 -20.89 9.07
N ASP A 304 -3.62 -20.46 7.89
CA ASP A 304 -3.71 -21.34 6.71
C ASP A 304 -2.49 -21.32 5.78
N GLY A 305 -1.55 -20.37 5.99
CA GLY A 305 -0.32 -20.25 5.20
C GLY A 305 -0.50 -19.74 3.77
N ARG A 306 -1.72 -19.40 3.33
CA ARG A 306 -1.97 -18.86 1.99
C ARG A 306 -1.60 -17.39 1.91
N MET A 307 -1.13 -16.93 0.75
CA MET A 307 -0.88 -15.52 0.47
C MET A 307 -2.20 -14.74 0.51
N ARG A 308 -2.21 -13.58 1.19
CA ARG A 308 -3.35 -12.66 1.25
C ARG A 308 -3.13 -11.47 0.31
N TYR A 309 -4.22 -10.79 -0.03
CA TYR A 309 -4.30 -9.78 -1.09
C TYR A 309 -5.22 -8.62 -0.68
N GLY A 310 -5.08 -7.46 -1.33
CA GLY A 310 -5.87 -6.26 -1.05
C GLY A 310 -5.50 -5.60 0.28
N GLU A 311 -6.43 -4.83 0.85
CA GLU A 311 -6.28 -4.31 2.21
C GLU A 311 -6.35 -5.43 3.24
N GLN A 312 -5.40 -5.46 4.17
CA GLN A 312 -5.31 -6.46 5.23
C GLN A 312 -5.00 -5.77 6.56
N TYR A 313 -5.75 -6.10 7.61
CA TYR A 313 -5.41 -5.71 8.97
C TYR A 313 -4.63 -6.83 9.63
N LEU A 314 -3.36 -6.57 9.94
CA LEU A 314 -2.47 -7.49 10.63
C LEU A 314 -2.50 -7.16 12.13
N ASN A 315 -2.55 -8.19 12.97
CA ASN A 315 -2.50 -8.05 14.43
C ASN A 315 -2.02 -9.35 15.08
N TYR A 316 -0.72 -9.66 14.93
CA TYR A 316 -0.09 -10.85 15.51
C TYR A 316 1.18 -10.56 16.34
N ASP A 317 1.77 -9.37 16.20
CA ASP A 317 2.80 -8.82 17.09
C ASP A 317 2.85 -7.28 16.95
N ARG A 318 3.54 -6.60 17.88
CA ARG A 318 3.64 -5.13 17.95
C ARG A 318 4.28 -4.50 16.70
N GLU A 319 5.23 -5.19 16.05
CA GLU A 319 5.88 -4.69 14.84
C GLU A 319 4.92 -4.73 13.65
N HIS A 320 4.01 -5.71 13.60
CA HIS A 320 3.07 -5.92 12.49
C HIS A 320 1.64 -5.45 12.74
N THR A 321 1.22 -5.06 13.96
CA THR A 321 -0.14 -4.54 14.19
C THR A 321 -0.40 -3.27 13.38
N GLY A 322 -1.37 -3.30 12.46
CA GLY A 322 -1.72 -2.19 11.58
C GLY A 322 -2.40 -2.62 10.27
N TRP A 323 -2.79 -1.63 9.47
CA TRP A 323 -3.32 -1.86 8.12
C TRP A 323 -2.19 -1.84 7.07
N TYR A 324 -2.31 -2.74 6.10
CA TYR A 324 -1.41 -2.94 4.96
C TYR A 324 -2.22 -3.08 3.68
N TYR A 325 -1.58 -2.94 2.52
CA TYR A 325 -2.13 -3.35 1.23
C TYR A 325 -1.14 -4.26 0.50
N PHE A 326 -1.66 -5.31 -0.12
CA PHE A 326 -0.90 -6.26 -0.94
C PHE A 326 -1.52 -6.29 -2.34
N ASP A 327 -0.71 -6.05 -3.38
CA ASP A 327 -1.17 -5.99 -4.77
C ASP A 327 -2.00 -7.22 -5.14
N THR A 328 -3.21 -6.99 -5.67
CA THR A 328 -4.25 -8.02 -5.86
C THR A 328 -3.93 -9.07 -6.92
N ARG A 329 -2.81 -8.91 -7.64
CA ARG A 329 -2.32 -9.86 -8.66
C ARG A 329 -1.03 -10.58 -8.22
N THR A 330 -0.13 -9.92 -7.50
CA THR A 330 1.23 -10.42 -7.20
C THR A 330 1.50 -10.67 -5.72
N GLY A 331 0.62 -10.20 -4.83
CA GLY A 331 0.78 -10.23 -3.37
C GLY A 331 1.81 -9.23 -2.83
N LYS A 332 2.44 -8.39 -3.67
CA LYS A 332 3.50 -7.46 -3.26
C LYS A 332 2.95 -6.34 -2.36
N MET A 333 3.60 -6.13 -1.21
CA MET A 333 3.27 -5.08 -0.24
C MET A 333 3.38 -3.68 -0.84
N ALA A 334 2.44 -2.81 -0.47
CA ALA A 334 2.41 -1.39 -0.80
C ALA A 334 3.44 -0.57 -0.01
N HIS A 335 4.05 0.39 -0.70
CA HIS A 335 4.88 1.44 -0.13
C HIS A 335 4.61 2.74 -0.92
N GLY A 336 4.56 3.89 -0.25
CA GLY A 336 4.21 5.18 -0.87
C GLY A 336 2.71 5.46 -0.93
N VAL A 337 2.33 6.55 -1.61
CA VAL A 337 0.94 6.96 -1.85
C VAL A 337 0.36 6.12 -3.00
N ILE A 338 -0.69 5.35 -2.73
CA ILE A 338 -1.29 4.38 -3.65
C ILE A 338 -2.81 4.55 -3.72
N TRP A 339 -3.37 4.38 -4.92
CA TRP A 339 -4.82 4.33 -5.12
C TRP A 339 -5.34 2.92 -4.81
N VAL A 340 -6.16 2.82 -3.76
CA VAL A 340 -6.82 1.60 -3.34
C VAL A 340 -8.25 1.60 -3.88
N ASN A 341 -8.60 0.61 -4.71
CA ASN A 341 -9.90 0.52 -5.37
C ASN A 341 -10.97 -0.20 -4.50
N SER A 342 -10.87 -0.07 -3.18
CA SER A 342 -11.88 -0.53 -2.22
C SER A 342 -12.84 0.61 -1.87
N SER A 343 -14.04 0.27 -1.38
CA SER A 343 -14.94 1.20 -0.69
C SER A 343 -15.17 2.57 -1.39
N GLY A 344 -15.30 2.55 -2.73
CA GLY A 344 -15.53 3.74 -3.56
C GLY A 344 -14.28 4.49 -4.03
N GLY A 345 -13.08 3.98 -3.74
CA GLY A 345 -11.81 4.52 -4.21
C GLY A 345 -11.20 5.57 -3.28
N LYS A 346 -9.93 5.38 -2.92
CA LYS A 346 -9.16 6.29 -2.06
C LYS A 346 -7.67 6.26 -2.36
N TRP A 347 -7.02 7.42 -2.32
CA TRP A 347 -5.58 7.53 -2.12
C TRP A 347 -5.24 7.27 -0.66
N VAL A 348 -4.21 6.48 -0.39
CA VAL A 348 -3.74 6.10 0.95
C VAL A 348 -2.21 6.08 0.96
N TYR A 349 -1.57 6.53 2.05
CA TYR A 349 -0.13 6.40 2.24
C TYR A 349 0.23 5.16 3.07
N TYR A 350 1.03 4.26 2.49
CA TYR A 350 1.66 3.15 3.20
C TYR A 350 3.14 3.50 3.43
N HIS A 351 3.56 3.56 4.70
CA HIS A 351 4.84 4.15 5.09
C HIS A 351 6.04 3.45 4.45
N ILE A 352 6.93 4.27 3.86
CA ILE A 352 7.91 3.84 2.86
C ILE A 352 8.86 2.72 3.33
N LYS A 353 9.12 2.57 4.63
CA LYS A 353 10.02 1.51 5.16
C LYS A 353 9.31 0.21 5.55
N ASN A 354 8.09 0.27 6.09
CA ASN A 354 7.45 -0.88 6.77
C ASN A 354 6.03 -1.21 6.26
N GLY A 355 5.55 -0.54 5.20
CA GLY A 355 4.26 -0.84 4.56
C GLY A 355 3.02 -0.51 5.40
N LYS A 356 3.15 0.08 6.60
CA LYS A 356 1.99 0.42 7.45
C LYS A 356 1.27 1.66 6.93
N MET A 357 -0.04 1.53 6.77
CA MET A 357 -0.97 2.62 6.50
C MET A 357 -0.84 3.76 7.52
N GLN A 358 -0.80 5.00 7.05
CA GLN A 358 -0.65 6.21 7.88
C GLN A 358 -1.95 7.02 7.97
N TYR A 359 -2.02 7.82 9.04
CA TYR A 359 -3.21 8.55 9.48
C TYR A 359 -2.83 9.95 9.97
N GLY A 360 -3.79 10.89 9.97
CA GLY A 360 -3.60 12.26 10.46
C GLY A 360 -2.76 13.13 9.52
N GLN A 361 -2.22 14.23 10.06
CA GLN A 361 -1.24 15.07 9.34
C GLN A 361 0.08 14.29 9.18
N GLN A 362 0.62 14.23 7.98
CA GLN A 362 1.86 13.52 7.66
C GLN A 362 2.76 14.42 6.80
N TYR A 363 4.06 14.45 7.12
CA TYR A 363 5.07 15.04 6.25
C TYR A 363 5.74 13.94 5.44
N LEU A 364 5.57 13.97 4.12
CA LEU A 364 6.14 13.00 3.20
C LEU A 364 7.35 13.65 2.52
N ASN A 365 8.40 12.85 2.31
CA ASN A 365 9.64 13.28 1.67
C ASN A 365 10.47 12.06 1.20
N TYR A 366 9.91 11.25 0.29
CA TYR A 366 10.61 10.11 -0.31
C TYR A 366 10.88 10.27 -1.82
N ASP A 367 10.21 11.20 -2.50
CA ASP A 367 10.52 11.64 -3.86
C ASP A 367 10.09 13.11 -4.07
N ARG A 368 10.43 13.68 -5.23
CA ARG A 368 10.18 15.09 -5.60
C ARG A 368 8.69 15.45 -5.76
N GLU A 369 7.84 14.48 -6.08
CA GLU A 369 6.39 14.69 -6.19
C GLU A 369 5.73 14.66 -4.81
N HIS A 370 6.24 13.83 -3.90
CA HIS A 370 5.70 13.59 -2.58
C HIS A 370 6.32 14.40 -1.44
N THR A 371 7.32 15.25 -1.69
CA THR A 371 7.78 16.23 -0.68
C THR A 371 6.66 17.22 -0.31
N GLY A 372 6.20 17.19 0.95
CA GLY A 372 5.24 18.14 1.50
C GLY A 372 4.39 17.59 2.66
N TRP A 373 3.52 18.45 3.20
CA TRP A 373 2.49 18.05 4.16
C TRP A 373 1.21 17.57 3.46
N TYR A 374 0.62 16.52 4.03
CA TYR A 374 -0.62 15.87 3.60
C TYR A 374 -1.49 15.58 4.83
N TYR A 375 -2.75 15.20 4.62
CA TYR A 375 -3.61 14.62 5.65
C TYR A 375 -4.29 13.36 5.15
N PHE A 376 -4.33 12.34 6.00
CA PHE A 376 -5.03 11.09 5.77
C PHE A 376 -6.09 10.91 6.85
N ASP A 377 -7.34 10.68 6.45
CA ASP A 377 -8.48 10.51 7.36
C ASP A 377 -8.19 9.48 8.46
N THR A 378 -8.45 9.83 9.72
CA THR A 378 -8.02 9.04 10.89
C THR A 378 -8.77 7.72 11.07
N CYS A 379 -9.85 7.49 10.33
CA CYS A 379 -10.61 6.23 10.36
C CYS A 379 -10.36 5.36 9.12
N THR A 380 -10.15 5.96 7.95
CA THR A 380 -10.13 5.27 6.64
C THR A 380 -8.79 5.39 5.89
N GLY A 381 -7.86 6.22 6.39
CA GLY A 381 -6.59 6.58 5.76
C GLY A 381 -6.71 7.28 4.41
N LYS A 382 -7.90 7.77 4.06
CA LYS A 382 -8.17 8.46 2.78
C LYS A 382 -7.48 9.84 2.77
N MET A 383 -6.68 10.09 1.74
CA MET A 383 -6.03 11.39 1.52
C MET A 383 -7.06 12.52 1.35
N ALA A 384 -6.84 13.64 2.02
CA ALA A 384 -7.67 14.83 1.89
C ALA A 384 -7.32 15.65 0.64
N HIS A 385 -8.36 16.25 0.05
CA HIS A 385 -8.27 17.18 -1.07
C HIS A 385 -9.25 18.34 -0.81
N GLY A 386 -8.87 19.56 -1.18
CA GLY A 386 -9.67 20.76 -0.94
C GLY A 386 -9.54 21.32 0.49
N PHE A 387 -10.50 22.15 0.88
CA PHE A 387 -10.55 22.73 2.24
C PHE A 387 -10.79 21.65 3.28
N THR A 388 -9.95 21.61 4.31
CA THR A 388 -10.01 20.62 5.40
C THR A 388 -9.90 21.34 6.74
N SER A 389 -10.83 21.07 7.65
CA SER A 389 -10.76 21.55 9.04
C SER A 389 -10.07 20.50 9.90
N LEU A 390 -8.87 20.82 10.38
CA LEU A 390 -8.08 19.97 11.24
C LEU A 390 -8.41 20.28 12.72
N PRO A 391 -8.61 19.26 13.57
CA PRO A 391 -8.76 19.45 15.01
C PRO A 391 -7.45 19.97 15.62
N ALA A 392 -7.52 20.43 16.87
CA ALA A 392 -6.32 20.74 17.65
C ALA A 392 -5.50 19.46 17.88
N SER A 393 -4.17 19.56 17.81
CA SER A 393 -3.26 18.42 17.88
C SER A 393 -1.94 18.83 18.54
N GLY A 394 -1.73 18.40 19.80
CA GLY A 394 -0.57 18.77 20.60
C GLY A 394 -0.49 20.30 20.80
N LYS A 395 0.47 20.95 20.12
CA LYS A 395 0.66 22.41 20.16
C LYS A 395 -0.12 23.17 19.06
N ASP A 396 -0.62 22.47 18.04
CA ASP A 396 -1.41 23.09 16.98
C ASP A 396 -2.85 23.31 17.45
N ALA A 397 -3.31 24.56 17.39
CA ALA A 397 -4.74 24.88 17.52
C ALA A 397 -5.53 24.37 16.30
N ALA A 398 -6.83 24.15 16.46
CA ALA A 398 -7.71 23.76 15.37
C ALA A 398 -7.65 24.78 14.22
N LYS A 399 -7.43 24.28 13.00
CA LYS A 399 -7.08 25.11 11.83
C LYS A 399 -7.77 24.61 10.56
N THR A 400 -8.37 25.52 9.79
CA THR A 400 -8.76 25.21 8.41
C THR A 400 -7.58 25.43 7.49
N VAL A 401 -7.30 24.44 6.64
CA VAL A 401 -6.20 24.42 5.66
C VAL A 401 -6.76 24.06 4.29
N TYR A 402 -5.92 24.08 3.25
CA TYR A 402 -6.28 23.59 1.92
C TYR A 402 -5.24 22.63 1.38
N TYR A 403 -5.68 21.43 1.00
CA TYR A 403 -4.88 20.42 0.30
C TYR A 403 -5.16 20.50 -1.20
N HIS A 404 -4.12 20.49 -2.03
CA HIS A 404 -4.23 20.73 -3.46
C HIS A 404 -5.14 19.70 -4.15
N ALA A 405 -6.07 20.19 -4.99
CA ALA A 405 -7.20 19.39 -5.48
C ALA A 405 -6.80 18.10 -6.20
N GLN A 406 -5.70 18.10 -6.96
CA GLN A 406 -5.19 16.92 -7.67
C GLN A 406 -4.20 16.10 -6.84
N SER A 407 -3.30 16.75 -6.09
CA SER A 407 -2.10 16.10 -5.53
C SER A 407 -2.08 15.95 -4.00
N GLY A 408 -3.12 16.41 -3.29
CA GLY A 408 -3.23 16.27 -1.83
C GLY A 408 -2.22 17.08 -1.01
N LYS A 409 -1.32 17.87 -1.63
CA LYS A 409 -0.31 18.67 -0.91
C LYS A 409 -0.88 19.94 -0.29
N MET A 410 -0.57 20.17 0.99
CA MET A 410 -0.94 21.36 1.74
C MET A 410 -0.41 22.63 1.06
N GLN A 411 -1.24 23.68 1.01
CA GLN A 411 -0.89 24.95 0.37
C GLN A 411 -0.52 26.03 1.39
N TYR A 412 0.40 26.92 0.98
CA TYR A 412 1.05 27.94 1.82
C TYR A 412 1.18 29.24 1.03
N GLY A 413 0.99 30.40 1.68
CA GLY A 413 0.97 31.70 1.02
C GLY A 413 -0.33 31.98 0.27
N GLY A 414 -0.28 32.88 -0.72
CA GLY A 414 -1.45 33.32 -1.49
C GLY A 414 -1.78 32.39 -2.66
N HIS A 415 -3.03 31.93 -2.75
CA HIS A 415 -3.53 31.04 -3.80
C HIS A 415 -4.92 31.48 -4.32
N LEU A 416 -5.15 31.32 -5.63
CA LEU A 416 -6.50 31.41 -6.21
C LEU A 416 -7.14 30.02 -6.20
N ILE A 417 -8.26 29.87 -5.49
CA ILE A 417 -9.05 28.63 -5.44
C ILE A 417 -10.46 28.99 -5.92
N ASN A 418 -10.92 28.34 -7.00
CA ASN A 418 -12.21 28.63 -7.64
C ASN A 418 -12.43 30.13 -7.95
N ASN A 419 -11.38 30.79 -8.47
CA ASN A 419 -11.28 32.23 -8.76
C ASN A 419 -11.48 33.18 -7.55
N ARG A 420 -11.39 32.67 -6.32
CA ARG A 420 -11.34 33.46 -5.09
C ARG A 420 -9.93 33.44 -4.50
N PRO A 421 -9.39 34.59 -4.07
CA PRO A 421 -8.09 34.66 -3.43
C PRO A 421 -8.18 34.21 -1.97
N TYR A 422 -7.21 33.41 -1.55
CA TYR A 422 -7.03 32.99 -0.16
C TYR A 422 -5.56 33.09 0.22
N TYR A 423 -5.28 33.29 1.51
CA TYR A 423 -3.92 33.22 2.04
C TYR A 423 -3.84 32.22 3.18
N PHE A 424 -2.83 31.36 3.13
CA PHE A 424 -2.53 30.35 4.12
C PHE A 424 -1.20 30.71 4.81
N ASP A 425 -1.16 30.60 6.13
CA ASP A 425 0.04 30.87 6.91
C ASP A 425 1.25 30.09 6.39
N LYS A 426 2.39 30.75 6.20
CA LYS A 426 3.57 30.16 5.54
C LYS A 426 4.23 29.02 6.33
N ASN A 427 3.93 28.88 7.62
CA ASN A 427 4.50 27.86 8.50
C ASN A 427 3.48 26.74 8.82
N THR A 428 2.26 27.13 9.18
CA THR A 428 1.22 26.22 9.71
C THR A 428 0.15 25.83 8.67
N GLY A 429 0.13 26.50 7.51
CA GLY A 429 -0.87 26.35 6.44
C GLY A 429 -2.30 26.74 6.82
N ARG A 430 -2.50 27.37 7.99
CA ARG A 430 -3.81 27.86 8.44
C ARG A 430 -4.30 28.99 7.53
N LYS A 431 -5.53 28.87 7.03
CA LYS A 431 -6.22 29.95 6.31
C LYS A 431 -6.34 31.20 7.20
N TYR A 432 -5.92 32.35 6.68
CA TYR A 432 -6.19 33.66 7.28
C TYR A 432 -7.67 34.04 7.13
N SER A 433 -8.22 34.73 8.14
CA SER A 433 -9.47 35.47 8.01
C SER A 433 -9.27 36.82 7.32
N GLY A 434 -10.32 37.37 6.71
CA GLY A 434 -10.25 38.68 6.06
C GLY A 434 -9.76 39.81 6.98
N THR A 435 -10.13 39.77 8.26
CA THR A 435 -9.65 40.72 9.28
C THR A 435 -8.13 40.64 9.45
N GLU A 436 -7.53 39.44 9.41
CA GLU A 436 -6.06 39.27 9.49
C GLU A 436 -5.36 39.78 8.24
N VAL A 437 -5.95 39.59 7.06
CA VAL A 437 -5.44 40.13 5.79
C VAL A 437 -5.46 41.66 5.80
N VAL A 438 -6.62 42.26 6.12
CA VAL A 438 -6.80 43.72 6.22
C VAL A 438 -5.86 44.32 7.27
N ASN A 439 -5.77 43.73 8.47
CA ASN A 439 -4.85 44.19 9.51
C ASN A 439 -3.37 44.10 9.07
N THR A 440 -3.01 43.08 8.28
CA THR A 440 -1.66 42.95 7.74
C THR A 440 -1.38 44.05 6.71
N LEU A 441 -2.29 44.28 5.76
CA LEU A 441 -2.16 45.34 4.75
C LEU A 441 -2.06 46.74 5.38
N VAL A 442 -2.94 47.06 6.33
CA VAL A 442 -2.95 48.35 7.03
C VAL A 442 -1.68 48.55 7.86
N ARG A 443 -1.19 47.51 8.54
CA ARG A 443 0.09 47.55 9.27
C ARG A 443 1.26 47.79 8.32
N THR A 444 1.34 47.05 7.21
CA THR A 444 2.40 47.24 6.21
C THR A 444 2.36 48.64 5.61
N ALA A 445 1.18 49.17 5.26
CA ALA A 445 1.04 50.54 4.79
C ALA A 445 1.54 51.58 5.81
N ARG A 446 1.19 51.42 7.10
CA ARG A 446 1.65 52.31 8.19
C ARG A 446 3.16 52.25 8.41
N ASN A 447 3.79 51.10 8.22
CA ASN A 447 5.25 50.97 8.33
C ASN A 447 6.00 51.78 7.24
N TYR A 448 5.34 52.17 6.14
CA TYR A 448 5.93 53.05 5.12
C TYR A 448 5.59 54.54 5.30
N CYS A 449 4.74 54.93 6.26
CA CYS A 449 4.48 56.34 6.56
C CYS A 449 5.78 57.07 6.94
N HIS A 450 5.85 58.35 6.55
CA HIS A 450 7.02 59.24 6.76
C HIS A 450 8.30 58.83 6.01
N SER A 451 8.25 57.81 5.15
CA SER A 451 9.34 57.58 4.19
C SER A 451 9.34 58.66 3.10
N ASN A 452 10.51 59.24 2.84
CA ASN A 452 10.74 60.21 1.76
C ASN A 452 10.90 59.49 0.41
N LEU A 453 9.89 58.70 0.04
CA LEU A 453 9.87 57.94 -1.21
C LEU A 453 9.56 58.85 -2.39
N ASN A 454 10.62 59.50 -2.91
CA ASN A 454 10.63 60.24 -4.17
C ASN A 454 10.51 59.30 -5.39
N ALA A 455 9.32 58.73 -5.48
CA ALA A 455 8.63 58.11 -6.59
C ALA A 455 9.33 57.06 -7.48
N SER A 456 8.65 55.92 -7.59
CA SER A 456 8.84 54.87 -8.60
C SER A 456 10.20 54.16 -8.57
N ASN A 457 11.33 54.84 -8.78
CA ASN A 457 12.65 54.20 -8.96
C ASN A 457 13.06 53.35 -7.74
N ALA A 458 12.98 53.89 -6.53
CA ALA A 458 13.35 53.15 -5.31
C ALA A 458 12.40 51.98 -4.98
N LEU A 459 11.15 52.03 -5.47
CA LEU A 459 10.22 50.89 -5.37
C LEU A 459 10.58 49.82 -6.42
N VAL A 460 10.91 50.23 -7.64
CA VAL A 460 11.34 49.34 -8.74
C VAL A 460 12.64 48.61 -8.44
N SER A 461 13.63 49.30 -7.86
CA SER A 461 14.88 48.67 -7.38
C SER A 461 14.66 47.61 -6.29
N ALA A 462 13.50 47.60 -5.65
CA ALA A 462 13.08 46.59 -4.67
C ALA A 462 12.05 45.58 -5.25
N GLY A 463 11.94 45.47 -6.58
CA GLY A 463 11.03 44.56 -7.27
C GLY A 463 9.66 45.14 -7.64
N GLY A 464 9.42 46.42 -7.32
CA GLY A 464 8.16 47.12 -7.54
C GLY A 464 7.83 47.48 -8.99
N ILE A 465 6.54 47.76 -9.24
CA ILE A 465 6.08 48.14 -10.57
C ILE A 465 6.32 49.63 -10.81
N PHE A 466 6.97 49.97 -11.92
CA PHE A 466 7.18 51.35 -12.33
C PHE A 466 5.86 52.02 -12.76
N CYS A 467 5.59 53.21 -12.24
CA CYS A 467 4.60 54.12 -12.80
C CYS A 467 5.28 55.42 -13.28
N PRO A 468 5.19 55.77 -14.58
CA PRO A 468 5.73 57.03 -15.10
C PRO A 468 4.86 58.27 -14.78
N LYS A 469 3.75 58.11 -14.05
CA LYS A 469 2.77 59.18 -13.78
C LYS A 469 2.63 59.56 -12.31
N GLY A 470 3.17 58.75 -11.39
CA GLY A 470 3.17 59.02 -9.95
C GLY A 470 3.27 57.72 -9.14
N PRO A 471 3.78 57.77 -7.90
CA PRO A 471 4.11 56.56 -7.14
C PRO A 471 2.93 55.86 -6.48
N CYS A 472 1.72 56.41 -6.61
CA CYS A 472 0.57 56.03 -5.80
C CYS A 472 0.15 54.56 -5.94
N MET A 473 0.05 54.05 -7.17
CA MET A 473 -0.25 52.64 -7.41
C MET A 473 0.95 51.72 -7.14
N SER A 474 2.18 52.19 -7.42
CA SER A 474 3.41 51.47 -7.06
C SER A 474 3.50 51.23 -5.55
N PHE A 475 3.15 52.23 -4.75
CA PHE A 475 3.03 52.12 -3.29
C PHE A 475 1.94 51.12 -2.89
N VAL A 476 0.72 51.24 -3.43
CA VAL A 476 -0.37 50.30 -3.12
C VAL A 476 0.05 48.87 -3.47
N TRP A 477 0.68 48.63 -4.62
CA TRP A 477 1.21 47.31 -4.96
C TRP A 477 2.27 46.83 -3.96
N CYS A 478 3.24 47.67 -3.59
CA CYS A 478 4.27 47.31 -2.61
C CYS A 478 3.70 46.92 -1.24
N VAL A 479 2.58 47.52 -0.80
CA VAL A 479 1.91 47.11 0.45
C VAL A 479 1.40 45.67 0.37
N TYR A 480 0.80 45.27 -0.75
CA TYR A 480 0.35 43.88 -0.95
C TYR A 480 1.57 42.95 -1.13
N HIS A 481 2.58 43.35 -1.91
CA HIS A 481 3.76 42.52 -2.16
C HIS A 481 4.59 42.23 -0.90
N TYR A 482 4.96 43.26 -0.13
CA TYR A 482 5.78 43.07 1.07
C TYR A 482 4.99 42.51 2.27
N SER A 483 3.65 42.36 2.15
CA SER A 483 2.86 41.51 3.05
C SER A 483 2.66 40.08 2.53
N GLY A 484 3.10 39.77 1.30
CA GLY A 484 2.83 38.50 0.61
C GLY A 484 1.37 38.29 0.19
N MET A 485 0.59 39.38 0.18
CA MET A 485 -0.86 39.40 -0.04
C MET A 485 -1.23 39.68 -1.50
N ASP A 486 -0.27 39.63 -2.43
CA ASP A 486 -0.41 39.89 -3.88
C ASP A 486 -1.70 39.32 -4.48
N VAL A 487 -2.07 38.10 -4.06
CA VAL A 487 -3.26 37.38 -4.50
C VAL A 487 -4.57 38.16 -4.30
N PHE A 488 -4.66 39.04 -3.30
CA PHE A 488 -5.85 39.87 -3.07
C PHE A 488 -5.90 41.12 -3.97
N LEU A 489 -4.75 41.60 -4.43
CA LEU A 489 -4.65 42.75 -5.32
C LEU A 489 -5.08 42.34 -6.73
N ALA A 490 -6.35 42.55 -7.05
CA ALA A 490 -6.97 42.21 -8.33
C ALA A 490 -6.64 40.76 -8.80
N ASN A 491 -6.82 39.80 -7.89
CA ASN A 491 -6.50 38.37 -8.06
C ASN A 491 -5.02 38.11 -8.47
N GLY A 492 -4.06 38.93 -8.02
CA GLY A 492 -2.64 38.84 -8.42
C GLY A 492 -2.33 39.41 -9.81
N THR A 493 -3.26 40.15 -10.41
CA THR A 493 -3.18 40.71 -11.77
C THR A 493 -3.66 42.16 -11.79
N SER A 494 -3.62 42.85 -12.94
CA SER A 494 -4.38 44.12 -13.11
C SER A 494 -4.71 44.45 -14.56
N ALA A 495 -3.78 44.22 -15.49
CA ALA A 495 -3.98 44.41 -16.93
C ALA A 495 -3.37 43.24 -17.70
N ALA A 496 -4.10 42.68 -18.66
CA ALA A 496 -3.64 41.59 -19.53
C ALA A 496 -2.94 40.40 -18.82
N GLY A 497 -3.36 40.08 -17.59
CA GLY A 497 -2.77 39.00 -16.78
C GLY A 497 -1.44 39.36 -16.08
N ARG A 498 -1.04 40.63 -16.07
CA ARG A 498 0.17 41.13 -15.40
C ARG A 498 -0.13 42.27 -14.40
N PRO A 499 0.74 42.53 -13.42
CA PRO A 499 0.66 43.71 -12.57
C PRO A 499 1.00 45.02 -13.34
N SER A 500 0.40 46.14 -12.96
CA SER A 500 0.54 47.46 -13.61
C SER A 500 0.88 48.57 -12.61
N GLY A 501 1.47 49.66 -13.11
CA GLY A 501 1.70 50.89 -12.36
C GLY A 501 0.55 51.91 -12.45
N TYR A 502 -0.48 51.67 -13.26
CA TYR A 502 -1.55 52.64 -13.50
C TYR A 502 -2.79 52.40 -12.62
N PRO A 503 -3.23 53.37 -11.79
CA PRO A 503 -4.49 53.29 -11.04
C PRO A 503 -5.72 52.92 -11.90
N ASP A 504 -5.75 53.41 -13.15
CA ASP A 504 -6.84 53.17 -14.10
C ASP A 504 -7.04 51.68 -14.41
N ASP A 505 -5.95 50.91 -14.56
CA ASP A 505 -6.00 49.48 -14.84
C ASP A 505 -6.70 48.72 -13.71
N TYR A 506 -6.34 48.99 -12.46
CA TYR A 506 -6.99 48.39 -11.29
C TYR A 506 -8.45 48.82 -11.19
N TYR A 507 -8.76 50.11 -11.37
CA TYR A 507 -10.16 50.58 -11.40
C TYR A 507 -10.97 49.80 -12.44
N ASN A 508 -10.44 49.66 -13.66
CA ASN A 508 -11.09 48.96 -14.77
C ASN A 508 -11.20 47.44 -14.47
N TRP A 509 -10.23 46.85 -13.78
CA TRP A 509 -10.29 45.47 -13.29
C TRP A 509 -11.40 45.28 -12.25
N TYR A 510 -11.43 46.10 -11.20
CA TYR A 510 -12.47 46.04 -10.16
C TYR A 510 -13.86 46.34 -10.74
N ALA A 511 -13.96 47.22 -11.74
CA ALA A 511 -15.21 47.49 -12.45
C ALA A 511 -15.73 46.26 -13.21
N ARG A 512 -14.88 45.65 -14.05
CA ARG A 512 -15.22 44.46 -14.85
C ARG A 512 -15.60 43.25 -13.99
N ASN A 513 -15.02 43.13 -12.80
CA ASN A 513 -15.32 42.05 -11.84
C ASN A 513 -16.46 42.37 -10.86
N GLY A 514 -17.17 43.51 -11.02
CA GLY A 514 -18.28 43.89 -10.12
C GLY A 514 -17.87 44.21 -8.68
N ARG A 515 -16.57 44.49 -8.45
CA ARG A 515 -15.95 44.73 -7.14
C ARG A 515 -15.63 46.22 -6.88
N LEU A 516 -16.26 47.15 -7.60
CA LEU A 516 -16.27 48.57 -7.24
C LEU A 516 -17.48 48.92 -6.36
N THR A 517 -17.26 49.73 -5.32
CA THR A 517 -18.29 50.26 -4.43
C THR A 517 -18.14 51.77 -4.22
N ARG A 518 -19.19 52.43 -3.71
CA ARG A 518 -19.14 53.81 -3.18
C ARG A 518 -19.08 53.86 -1.64
N THR A 519 -19.26 52.73 -0.97
CA THR A 519 -19.22 52.61 0.49
C THR A 519 -17.84 52.11 0.92
N PRO A 520 -16.98 52.94 1.52
CA PRO A 520 -15.62 52.57 1.90
C PRO A 520 -15.57 51.54 3.02
N ARG A 521 -14.56 50.66 2.96
CA ARG A 521 -14.16 49.73 4.01
C ARG A 521 -12.65 49.84 4.24
N VAL A 522 -12.20 49.52 5.45
CA VAL A 522 -10.76 49.42 5.74
C VAL A 522 -10.17 48.24 4.95
N GLY A 523 -9.03 48.46 4.28
CA GLY A 523 -8.43 47.51 3.32
C GLY A 523 -8.82 47.74 1.85
N ASP A 524 -9.80 48.59 1.56
CA ASP A 524 -10.16 48.96 0.18
C ASP A 524 -9.05 49.76 -0.52
N ILE A 525 -9.06 49.73 -1.86
CA ILE A 525 -8.27 50.63 -2.69
C ILE A 525 -9.14 51.81 -3.10
N ALA A 526 -8.87 52.98 -2.56
CA ALA A 526 -9.54 54.22 -2.90
C ALA A 526 -9.01 54.77 -4.23
N PHE A 527 -9.90 54.93 -5.22
CA PHE A 527 -9.56 55.49 -6.54
C PHE A 527 -10.03 56.93 -6.68
N PHE A 528 -9.10 57.83 -6.98
CA PHE A 528 -9.38 59.25 -7.19
C PHE A 528 -9.17 59.64 -8.66
N TYR A 529 -9.86 60.69 -9.09
CA TYR A 529 -9.67 61.31 -10.40
C TYR A 529 -9.46 62.81 -10.23
N PHE A 530 -8.27 63.30 -10.58
CA PHE A 530 -7.88 64.70 -10.46
C PHE A 530 -7.65 65.26 -11.88
N SER A 531 -8.47 66.20 -12.34
CA SER A 531 -8.45 66.69 -13.72
C SER A 531 -7.15 67.40 -14.13
N SER A 532 -6.39 67.94 -13.17
CA SER A 532 -5.09 68.56 -13.40
C SER A 532 -4.01 67.54 -13.77
N GLY A 533 -3.61 67.50 -15.04
CA GLY A 533 -2.49 66.67 -15.53
C GLY A 533 -2.81 65.21 -15.82
N ALA A 534 -4.05 64.75 -15.56
CA ALA A 534 -4.45 63.35 -15.71
C ALA A 534 -4.95 62.97 -17.12
N GLY A 535 -4.51 63.64 -18.19
CA GLY A 535 -4.94 63.36 -19.58
C GLY A 535 -4.57 61.96 -20.13
N TRP A 536 -4.00 61.09 -19.30
CA TRP A 536 -3.69 59.68 -19.56
C TRP A 536 -4.67 58.71 -18.86
N ALA A 537 -5.50 59.20 -17.93
CA ALA A 537 -6.45 58.40 -17.16
C ALA A 537 -7.88 58.68 -17.63
N THR A 538 -8.75 57.65 -17.58
CA THR A 538 -10.18 57.78 -17.92
C THR A 538 -11.06 57.74 -16.67
N ASN A 539 -10.62 56.96 -15.68
CA ASN A 539 -11.38 56.61 -14.50
C ASN A 539 -10.66 56.91 -13.19
N ALA A 540 -9.37 56.60 -13.09
CA ALA A 540 -8.58 56.78 -11.89
C ALA A 540 -7.19 57.28 -12.24
N SER A 541 -6.86 58.50 -11.78
CA SER A 541 -5.55 59.10 -11.93
C SER A 541 -4.64 58.85 -10.73
N HIS A 542 -5.20 58.40 -9.61
CA HIS A 542 -4.51 58.23 -8.33
C HIS A 542 -5.16 57.12 -7.49
N ALA A 543 -4.37 56.41 -6.69
CA ALA A 543 -4.81 55.30 -5.83
C ALA A 543 -4.23 55.40 -4.42
N ALA A 544 -4.98 54.95 -3.42
CA ALA A 544 -4.57 54.90 -2.02
C ALA A 544 -5.15 53.67 -1.30
N LEU A 545 -4.56 53.23 -0.20
CA LEU A 545 -5.16 52.20 0.67
C LEU A 545 -6.02 52.86 1.75
N VAL A 546 -7.27 52.41 1.93
CA VAL A 546 -8.14 52.87 3.03
C VAL A 546 -7.70 52.22 4.34
N VAL A 547 -7.33 53.06 5.32
CA VAL A 547 -6.87 52.63 6.66
C VAL A 547 -7.79 53.06 7.81
N GLY A 548 -8.82 53.86 7.51
CA GLY A 548 -9.85 54.26 8.48
C GLY A 548 -11.10 54.80 7.79
N VAL A 549 -12.26 54.55 8.38
CA VAL A 549 -13.56 55.08 7.93
C VAL A 549 -14.31 55.59 9.15
N ASN A 550 -14.69 56.86 9.15
CA ASN A 550 -15.42 57.49 10.26
C ASN A 550 -16.49 58.45 9.70
N GLY A 551 -17.72 57.95 9.59
CA GLY A 551 -18.83 58.67 8.97
C GLY A 551 -18.52 59.07 7.53
N SER A 552 -18.52 60.38 7.25
CA SER A 552 -18.21 60.97 5.94
C SER A 552 -16.71 61.25 5.70
N LYS A 553 -15.84 60.84 6.63
CA LYS A 553 -14.38 60.96 6.51
C LYS A 553 -13.73 59.60 6.26
N VAL A 554 -12.83 59.54 5.29
CA VAL A 554 -12.05 58.34 4.97
C VAL A 554 -10.57 58.66 5.13
N THR A 555 -9.88 57.93 6.00
CA THR A 555 -8.43 58.01 6.15
C THR A 555 -7.79 57.01 5.19
N VAL A 556 -6.88 57.50 4.35
CA VAL A 556 -6.13 56.70 3.38
C VAL A 556 -4.63 56.86 3.63
N ILE A 557 -3.81 55.88 3.24
CA ILE A 557 -2.37 56.06 3.04
C ILE A 557 -2.09 56.03 1.54
N ASP A 558 -1.30 56.99 1.07
CA ASP A 558 -0.80 57.04 -0.29
C ASP A 558 0.65 57.53 -0.38
N ALA A 559 1.23 57.40 -1.58
CA ALA A 559 2.42 58.12 -1.99
C ALA A 559 1.99 59.32 -2.85
N ALA A 560 2.14 60.53 -2.30
CA ALA A 560 1.72 61.79 -2.93
C ALA A 560 2.52 62.96 -2.35
N PHE A 561 2.61 64.09 -3.05
CA PHE A 561 3.29 65.30 -2.56
C PHE A 561 4.72 65.04 -2.01
N TYR A 562 5.47 64.16 -2.67
CA TYR A 562 6.85 63.77 -2.34
C TYR A 562 7.05 62.97 -1.02
N ASN A 563 5.98 62.47 -0.38
CA ASN A 563 6.09 61.57 0.77
C ASN A 563 4.98 60.49 0.82
N ILE A 564 5.11 59.55 1.76
CA ILE A 564 4.04 58.61 2.14
C ILE A 564 3.44 59.05 3.48
N ALA A 565 2.12 59.20 3.54
CA ALA A 565 1.43 59.73 4.73
C ALA A 565 -0.02 59.24 4.85
N GLU A 566 -0.57 59.22 6.07
CA GLU A 566 -2.03 59.20 6.27
C GLU A 566 -2.64 60.55 5.86
N ARG A 567 -3.71 60.51 5.08
CA ARG A 567 -4.46 61.69 4.58
C ARG A 567 -5.96 61.45 4.73
N VAL A 568 -6.72 62.54 4.89
CA VAL A 568 -8.18 62.46 5.05
C VAL A 568 -8.88 62.91 3.77
N ALA A 569 -9.69 62.05 3.18
CA ALA A 569 -10.63 62.39 2.13
C ALA A 569 -12.01 62.72 2.74
N SER A 570 -12.62 63.83 2.32
CA SER A 570 -13.98 64.21 2.73
C SER A 570 -14.56 65.30 1.82
N ASN A 571 -15.86 65.56 1.95
CA ASN A 571 -16.52 66.69 1.27
C ASN A 571 -16.28 68.06 1.96
N SER A 572 -15.64 68.08 3.13
CA SER A 572 -15.40 69.32 3.90
C SER A 572 -14.18 69.20 4.83
N GLY A 573 -13.14 69.99 4.56
CA GLY A 573 -11.93 70.04 5.39
C GLY A 573 -11.01 68.81 5.29
N GLY A 574 -11.04 68.09 4.17
CA GLY A 574 -10.10 67.00 3.86
C GLY A 574 -8.88 67.47 3.05
N THR A 575 -7.82 66.66 3.06
CA THR A 575 -6.69 66.77 2.11
C THR A 575 -7.12 66.47 0.68
N TYR A 576 -8.12 65.60 0.51
CA TYR A 576 -8.73 65.25 -0.77
C TYR A 576 -10.26 65.38 -0.73
N PRO A 577 -10.91 65.60 -1.89
CA PRO A 577 -12.32 65.24 -2.06
C PRO A 577 -12.52 63.72 -1.86
N LEU A 578 -13.75 63.25 -1.69
CA LEU A 578 -14.02 61.81 -1.61
C LEU A 578 -13.62 61.08 -2.93
N PRO A 579 -13.06 59.86 -2.82
CA PRO A 579 -12.80 58.96 -3.95
C PRO A 579 -13.99 58.77 -4.90
N LYS A 580 -13.70 58.58 -6.19
CA LYS A 580 -14.69 58.28 -7.24
C LYS A 580 -15.38 56.93 -6.99
N ALA A 581 -14.58 55.95 -6.55
CA ALA A 581 -15.01 54.62 -6.15
C ALA A 581 -13.93 53.96 -5.27
N TYR A 582 -14.29 52.84 -4.66
CA TYR A 582 -13.39 51.97 -3.92
C TYR A 582 -13.37 50.59 -4.58
N GLY A 583 -12.19 50.06 -4.88
CA GLY A 583 -12.01 48.65 -5.22
C GLY A 583 -12.00 47.83 -3.94
N HIS A 584 -12.92 46.88 -3.83
CA HIS A 584 -13.04 45.98 -2.68
C HIS A 584 -12.37 44.63 -3.02
N PRO A 585 -11.22 44.29 -2.40
CA PRO A 585 -10.63 42.96 -2.51
C PRO A 585 -11.50 41.91 -1.82
N ASP A 586 -11.37 40.65 -2.24
CA ASP A 586 -12.22 39.55 -1.78
C ASP A 586 -11.56 38.82 -0.61
N PHE A 587 -11.71 39.37 0.59
CA PHE A 587 -11.04 38.93 1.82
C PHE A 587 -11.75 37.73 2.52
N GLN A 588 -12.20 36.72 1.77
CA GLN A 588 -13.04 35.61 2.28
C GLN A 588 -12.34 34.63 3.20
#